data_AF-A0A962V441-F1
#
_entry.id   AF-A0A962V441-F1
#
_cell.length_a   1.000
_cell.length_b   1.000
_cell.length_c   1.000
_cell.angle_alpha   90.00
_cell.angle_beta   90.00
_cell.angle_gamma   90.00
#
_symmetry.space_group_name_H-M   'P 1'
#
loop_
_entity.id
_entity.type
_entity.pdbx_description
1 polymer ?
#
loop_
_entity_poly.entity_id
_entity_poly.type
_entity_poly.pdbx_seq_one_letter_code
_entity_poly.pdbx_strand_id
1 'polypeptide(L)'
;MHWIKNSWRTMTRPSRFFSLGFLTLGGFIAGIIFWGGFNTALEATNTETFCISCHEMHNNVYQELKSTIHYSNRSGVRATCPDCHVPHEWTDKIARKMQASKEVWGKI
;
A
#
# COMPACT_ATOMS: atom_id res chain seq x y z
N MET A 1 -4.93 -37.66 21.56
CA MET A 1 -4.10 -37.95 20.36
C MET A 1 -4.92 -38.09 19.06
N HIS A 2 -6.05 -38.79 19.05
CA HIS A 2 -6.79 -39.12 17.81
C HIS A 2 -7.47 -37.91 17.14
N TRP A 3 -7.96 -36.95 17.92
CA TRP A 3 -8.66 -35.75 17.43
C TRP A 3 -7.71 -34.73 16.78
N ILE A 4 -6.51 -34.48 17.35
CA ILE A 4 -5.40 -33.73 16.71
C ILE A 4 -4.97 -34.42 15.41
N LYS A 5 -4.82 -35.74 15.42
CA LYS A 5 -4.47 -36.53 14.22
C LYS A 5 -5.51 -36.45 13.10
N ASN A 6 -6.79 -36.16 13.38
CA ASN A 6 -7.88 -36.19 12.40
C ASN A 6 -8.33 -34.79 11.92
N SER A 7 -8.18 -33.76 12.75
CA SER A 7 -8.26 -32.35 12.34
C SER A 7 -7.02 -31.95 11.52
N TRP A 8 -5.83 -32.43 11.89
CA TRP A 8 -4.66 -32.53 11.01
C TRP A 8 -4.87 -33.43 9.78
N ARG A 9 -5.96 -34.19 9.70
CA ARG A 9 -6.35 -35.05 8.57
C ARG A 9 -7.49 -34.45 7.73
N THR A 10 -8.06 -33.33 8.17
CA THR A 10 -9.24 -32.70 7.53
C THR A 10 -9.12 -31.18 7.32
N MET A 11 -8.32 -30.46 8.10
CA MET A 11 -7.77 -29.15 7.68
C MET A 11 -6.81 -29.33 6.49
N THR A 12 -6.28 -30.55 6.40
CA THR A 12 -5.66 -31.25 5.26
C THR A 12 -6.66 -32.08 4.41
N ARG A 13 -7.99 -31.99 4.64
CA ARG A 13 -9.08 -32.34 3.68
C ARG A 13 -9.83 -31.08 3.26
N PRO A 14 -9.32 -30.38 2.26
CA PRO A 14 -10.08 -29.34 1.62
C PRO A 14 -10.73 -29.86 0.33
N SER A 15 -12.02 -29.51 0.24
CA SER A 15 -12.97 -29.52 -0.88
C SER A 15 -13.34 -30.84 -1.59
N ARG A 16 -14.66 -31.02 -1.79
CA ARG A 16 -15.26 -32.16 -2.53
C ARG A 16 -15.39 -31.93 -4.05
N PHE A 17 -15.23 -30.69 -4.51
CA PHE A 17 -15.35 -30.30 -5.93
C PHE A 17 -14.02 -29.79 -6.48
N PHE A 18 -13.38 -28.89 -5.75
CA PHE A 18 -12.03 -28.44 -6.00
C PHE A 18 -11.02 -29.37 -5.31
N SER A 19 -9.96 -29.74 -6.02
CA SER A 19 -8.88 -30.50 -5.41
C SER A 19 -8.21 -29.67 -4.31
N LEU A 20 -7.69 -30.33 -3.27
CA LEU A 20 -6.77 -29.73 -2.31
C LEU A 20 -5.65 -28.95 -2.99
N GLY A 21 -5.15 -29.44 -4.13
CA GLY A 21 -4.15 -28.74 -4.94
C GLY A 21 -4.64 -27.44 -5.59
N PHE A 22 -5.92 -27.36 -5.96
CA PHE A 22 -6.51 -26.12 -6.47
C PHE A 22 -6.59 -25.06 -5.38
N LEU A 23 -6.92 -25.45 -4.16
CA LEU A 23 -7.05 -24.52 -3.04
C LEU A 23 -5.70 -24.02 -2.53
N THR A 24 -4.68 -24.88 -2.50
CA THR A 24 -3.33 -24.47 -2.11
C THR A 24 -2.67 -23.62 -3.18
N LEU A 25 -2.74 -24.02 -4.45
CA LEU A 25 -2.17 -23.25 -5.57
C LEU A 25 -2.94 -21.94 -5.78
N GLY A 26 -4.26 -21.99 -5.74
CA GLY A 26 -5.12 -20.81 -5.84
C GLY A 26 -4.87 -19.83 -4.70
N GLY A 27 -4.76 -20.32 -3.46
CA GLY A 27 -4.41 -19.49 -2.30
C GLY A 27 -3.01 -18.87 -2.41
N PHE A 28 -2.03 -19.62 -2.94
CA PHE A 28 -0.67 -19.10 -3.15
C PHE A 28 -0.62 -18.02 -4.24
N ILE A 29 -1.25 -18.27 -5.39
CA ILE A 29 -1.35 -17.30 -6.49
C ILE A 29 -2.10 -16.05 -6.02
N ALA A 30 -3.23 -16.22 -5.34
CA ALA A 30 -3.98 -15.12 -4.75
C ALA A 30 -3.13 -14.35 -3.74
N GLY A 31 -2.32 -15.04 -2.93
CA GLY A 31 -1.37 -14.44 -2.00
C GLY A 31 -0.32 -13.58 -2.70
N ILE A 32 0.28 -14.07 -3.80
CA ILE A 32 1.25 -13.30 -4.60
C ILE A 32 0.58 -12.07 -5.22
N ILE A 33 -0.59 -12.25 -5.83
CA ILE A 33 -1.33 -11.15 -6.45
C ILE A 33 -1.70 -10.11 -5.41
N PHE A 34 -2.19 -10.54 -4.25
CA PHE A 34 -2.57 -9.64 -3.17
C PHE A 34 -1.35 -8.90 -2.62
N TRP A 35 -0.26 -9.61 -2.31
CA TRP A 35 0.96 -9.01 -1.81
C TRP A 35 1.57 -8.02 -2.80
N GLY A 36 1.70 -8.42 -4.07
CA GLY A 36 2.20 -7.57 -5.14
C GLY A 36 1.31 -6.36 -5.37
N GLY A 37 0.01 -6.59 -5.56
CA GLY A 37 -0.98 -5.53 -5.77
C GLY A 37 -1.05 -4.54 -4.61
N PHE A 38 -0.99 -5.02 -3.37
CA PHE A 38 -0.98 -4.18 -2.18
C PHE A 38 0.28 -3.29 -2.13
N ASN A 39 1.47 -3.85 -2.36
CA ASN A 39 2.70 -3.06 -2.37
C ASN A 39 2.74 -2.08 -3.55
N THR A 40 2.26 -2.48 -4.73
CA THR A 40 2.13 -1.57 -5.88
C THR A 40 1.17 -0.42 -5.60
N ALA A 41 0.01 -0.69 -4.98
CA ALA A 41 -0.94 0.36 -4.60
C ALA A 41 -0.35 1.29 -3.53
N LEU A 42 0.37 0.73 -2.56
CA LEU A 42 1.09 1.53 -1.56
C LEU A 42 2.10 2.47 -2.22
N GLU A 43 2.85 1.98 -3.20
CA GLU A 43 3.86 2.78 -3.90
C GLU A 43 3.23 3.81 -4.83
N ALA A 44 2.16 3.46 -5.55
CA ALA A 44 1.40 4.41 -6.36
C ALA A 44 0.87 5.57 -5.50
N THR A 45 0.40 5.28 -4.29
CA THR A 45 -0.06 6.30 -3.32
C THR A 45 1.09 6.99 -2.56
N ASN A 46 2.35 6.70 -2.89
CA ASN A 46 3.54 7.43 -2.42
C ASN A 46 4.10 8.34 -3.53
N THR A 47 3.37 8.61 -4.61
CA THR A 47 3.88 9.47 -5.68
C THR A 47 3.42 10.92 -5.52
N GLU A 48 4.22 11.89 -5.97
CA GLU A 48 3.82 13.30 -6.02
C GLU A 48 2.53 13.48 -6.83
N THR A 49 2.37 12.72 -7.93
CA THR A 49 1.17 12.74 -8.77
C THR A 49 -0.10 12.33 -8.01
N PHE A 50 -0.01 11.35 -7.11
CA PHE A 50 -1.11 11.00 -6.21
C PHE A 50 -1.37 12.12 -5.20
N CYS A 51 -0.34 12.67 -4.56
CA CYS A 51 -0.49 13.75 -3.58
C CYS A 51 -1.20 14.98 -4.18
N ILE A 52 -0.83 15.37 -5.40
CA ILE A 52 -1.44 16.52 -6.11
C ILE A 52 -2.71 16.15 -6.88
N SER A 53 -3.22 14.92 -6.75
CA SER A 53 -4.53 14.57 -7.32
C SER A 53 -5.68 15.23 -6.56
N CYS A 54 -5.46 15.61 -5.30
CA CYS A 54 -6.39 16.40 -4.51
C CYS A 54 -6.29 17.88 -4.89
N HIS A 55 -7.41 18.52 -5.22
CA HIS A 55 -7.44 19.92 -5.65
C HIS A 55 -6.85 20.89 -4.61
N GLU A 56 -7.00 20.61 -3.32
CA GLU A 56 -6.43 21.42 -2.23
C GLU A 56 -4.90 21.33 -2.19
N MET A 57 -4.34 20.15 -2.45
CA MET A 57 -2.89 19.96 -2.52
C MET A 57 -2.33 20.57 -3.79
N HIS A 58 -3.02 20.42 -4.93
CA HIS A 58 -2.57 20.95 -6.22
C HIS A 58 -2.60 22.48 -6.29
N ASN A 59 -3.68 23.10 -5.83
CA ASN A 59 -3.91 24.54 -6.03
C ASN A 59 -3.22 25.39 -4.97
N ASN A 60 -2.91 24.83 -3.80
CA ASN A 60 -2.25 25.55 -2.71
C ASN A 60 -0.80 25.07 -2.54
N VAL A 61 -0.58 24.01 -1.75
CA VAL A 61 0.75 23.54 -1.30
C VAL A 61 1.71 23.27 -2.47
N TYR A 62 1.23 22.69 -3.56
CA TYR A 62 2.07 22.42 -4.73
C TYR A 62 2.52 23.71 -5.44
N GLN A 63 1.70 24.76 -5.46
CA GLN A 63 2.11 26.05 -6.01
C GLN A 63 3.10 26.76 -5.10
N GLU A 64 2.95 26.63 -3.78
CA GLU A 64 3.92 27.15 -2.82
C GLU A 64 5.28 26.46 -3.00
N LEU A 65 5.29 25.13 -3.10
CA LEU A 65 6.50 24.33 -3.32
C LEU A 65 7.29 24.81 -4.54
N LYS A 66 6.61 25.16 -5.65
CA LYS A 66 7.23 25.65 -6.90
C LYS A 66 8.13 26.85 -6.74
N SER A 67 7.81 27.72 -5.78
CA SER A 67 8.60 28.92 -5.50
C SER A 67 9.86 28.65 -4.66
N THR A 68 10.00 27.43 -4.11
CA THR A 68 11.07 27.09 -3.17
C THR A 68 12.26 26.40 -3.84
N ILE A 69 13.37 26.36 -3.10
CA ILE A 69 14.57 25.58 -3.48
C ILE A 69 14.30 24.08 -3.60
N HIS A 70 13.23 23.56 -2.98
CA HIS A 70 12.89 22.15 -3.12
C HIS A 70 12.35 21.84 -4.52
N TYR A 71 11.76 22.81 -5.24
CA TYR A 71 11.30 22.61 -6.62
C TYR A 71 12.38 22.87 -7.66
N SER A 72 13.13 23.96 -7.52
CA SER A 72 14.21 24.34 -8.44
C SER A 72 15.52 24.51 -7.66
N ASN A 73 16.41 23.53 -7.78
CA ASN A 73 17.73 23.55 -7.15
C ASN A 73 18.87 23.37 -8.17
N ARG A 74 20.07 23.72 -7.70
CA ARG A 74 21.31 23.65 -8.47
C ARG A 74 21.85 22.23 -8.66
N SER A 75 21.38 21.27 -7.86
CA SER A 75 21.86 19.89 -7.86
C SER A 75 21.18 19.02 -8.94
N GLY A 76 20.04 19.45 -9.48
CA GLY A 76 19.26 18.71 -10.47
C GLY A 76 18.45 17.53 -9.89
N VAL A 77 18.61 17.21 -8.60
CA VAL A 77 17.84 16.19 -7.88
C VAL A 77 16.84 16.88 -6.97
N ARG A 78 15.55 16.61 -7.16
CA ARG A 78 14.45 17.30 -6.47
C ARG A 78 13.76 16.36 -5.49
N ALA A 79 13.62 16.81 -4.24
CA ALA A 79 12.76 16.17 -3.27
C ALA A 79 11.28 16.37 -3.65
N THR A 80 10.51 15.30 -3.57
CA THR A 80 9.09 15.24 -3.83
C THR A 80 8.32 15.09 -2.51
N CYS A 81 7.00 15.23 -2.55
CA CYS A 81 6.14 15.08 -1.36
C CYS A 81 6.46 13.87 -0.47
N PRO A 82 6.53 12.62 -0.98
CA PRO A 82 6.77 11.43 -0.16
C PRO A 82 8.12 11.43 0.55
N ASP A 83 9.14 12.04 -0.05
CA ASP A 83 10.53 12.00 0.45
C ASP A 83 10.65 12.66 1.83
N CYS A 84 9.73 13.57 2.16
CA CYS A 84 9.68 14.23 3.47
C CYS A 84 8.42 13.87 4.29
N HIS A 85 7.28 13.60 3.65
CA HIS A 85 6.01 13.39 4.37
C HIS A 85 5.67 11.92 4.67
N VAL A 86 6.31 10.97 4.00
CA VAL A 86 6.02 9.54 4.17
C VAL A 86 7.22 8.88 4.86
N PRO A 87 7.03 8.24 6.03
CA PRO A 87 8.09 7.48 6.67
C PRO A 87 8.62 6.37 5.75
N HIS A 88 9.93 6.15 5.79
CA HIS A 88 10.58 5.13 4.96
C HIS A 88 10.48 3.72 5.57
N GLU A 89 10.48 3.65 6.91
CA GLU A 89 10.27 2.41 7.65
C GLU A 89 8.84 1.89 7.48
N TRP A 90 8.70 0.59 7.21
CA TRP A 90 7.42 0.00 6.80
C TRP A 90 6.31 0.20 7.84
N THR A 91 6.60 -0.07 9.11
CA THR A 91 5.60 0.02 10.19
C THR A 91 5.07 1.45 10.32
N ASP A 92 5.97 2.44 10.31
CA ASP A 92 5.62 3.85 10.44
C ASP A 92 4.89 4.36 9.19
N LYS A 93 5.30 3.89 8.00
CA LYS A 93 4.63 4.17 6.74
C LYS A 93 3.17 3.73 6.76
N ILE A 94 2.91 2.50 7.20
CA ILE A 94 1.54 1.96 7.29
C ILE A 94 0.73 2.73 8.34
N ALA A 95 1.30 3.01 9.51
CA ALA A 95 0.62 3.80 10.55
C ALA A 95 0.21 5.19 10.04
N ARG A 96 1.09 5.89 9.32
CA ARG A 96 0.79 7.21 8.75
C ARG A 96 -0.26 7.15 7.65
N LYS A 97 -0.23 6.12 6.80
CA LYS A 97 -1.24 5.90 5.75
C LYS A 97 -2.62 5.60 6.32
N MET A 98 -2.70 4.83 7.41
CA MET A 98 -3.98 4.61 8.12
C MET A 98 -4.53 5.90 8.71
N GLN A 99 -3.67 6.80 9.21
CA GLN A 99 -4.10 8.12 9.67
C GLN A 99 -4.55 9.02 8.51
N ALA A 100 -3.87 8.95 7.36
CA ALA A 100 -4.19 9.72 6.16
C ALA A 100 -5.59 9.42 5.61
N SER A 101 -6.13 8.22 5.86
CA SER A 101 -7.52 7.90 5.50
C SER A 101 -8.54 8.87 6.09
N LYS A 102 -8.22 9.51 7.23
CA LYS A 102 -9.05 10.56 7.84
C LYS A 102 -9.02 11.88 7.07
N GLU A 103 -7.90 12.20 6.42
CA GLU A 103 -7.76 13.40 5.58
C GLU A 103 -8.68 13.30 4.35
N VAL A 104 -8.77 12.10 3.77
CA VAL A 104 -9.72 11.81 2.69
C VAL A 104 -11.15 11.88 3.19
N TRP A 105 -11.47 11.19 4.30
CA TRP A 105 -12.82 11.19 4.85
C TRP A 105 -13.32 12.58 5.25
N GLY A 106 -12.45 13.44 5.78
CA GLY A 106 -12.80 14.82 6.16
C GLY A 106 -13.02 15.76 4.96
N LYS A 107 -12.77 15.30 3.74
CA LYS A 107 -12.92 16.06 2.49
C LYS A 107 -13.92 15.45 1.50
N ILE A 108 -14.47 14.28 1.82
CA ILE A 108 -15.69 13.75 1.19
C ILE A 108 -16.89 14.44 1.86
#